data_AF-A0A538H7M7-F1
#
_entry.id   AF-A0A538H7M7-F1
#
_cell.length_a   1.000
_cell.length_b   1.000
_cell.length_c   1.000
_cell.angle_alpha   90.00
_cell.angle_beta   90.00
_cell.angle_gamma   90.00
#
_symmetry.space_group_name_H-M   'P 1'
#
loop_
_entity.id
_entity.type
_entity.pdbx_description
1 polymer ?
#
loop_
_entity_poly.entity_id
_entity_poly.type
_entity_poly.pdbx_seq_one_letter_code
_entity_poly.pdbx_strand_id
1 'polypeptide(L)' 'MSRKRPLTGKGAKKLGERERAVGIEPDDAAARWLEEHDPPPTPQPPKAASKSKVLHQWRQQRGG' A
#
# COMPACT_ATOMS: atom_id res chain seq x y z
N MET A 1 -3.26 -10.26 -18.40
CA MET A 1 -2.96 -10.42 -16.97
C MET A 1 -3.78 -11.59 -16.43
N SER A 2 -3.14 -12.67 -16.01
CA SER A 2 -3.85 -13.85 -15.46
C SER A 2 -4.56 -13.46 -14.17
N ARG A 3 -5.90 -13.63 -14.12
CA ARG A 3 -6.68 -13.42 -12.90
C ARG A 3 -6.29 -14.51 -11.91
N LYS A 4 -5.47 -14.17 -10.91
CA LYS A 4 -5.11 -15.11 -9.86
C LYS A 4 -6.39 -15.57 -9.18
N ARG A 5 -6.59 -16.89 -9.13
CA ARG A 5 -7.74 -17.50 -8.46
C ARG A 5 -7.73 -17.07 -6.99
N PRO A 6 -8.89 -16.71 -6.40
CA PRO A 6 -8.95 -16.33 -5.00
C PRO A 6 -8.40 -17.45 -4.12
N LEU A 7 -7.63 -17.08 -3.09
CA LEU A 7 -7.02 -18.04 -2.18
C LEU A 7 -8.11 -18.81 -1.43
N THR A 8 -7.90 -20.11 -1.27
CA THR A 8 -8.71 -20.91 -0.34
C THR A 8 -8.39 -20.50 1.10
N GLY A 9 -9.31 -20.72 2.05
CA GLY A 9 -9.07 -20.36 3.45
C GLY A 9 -7.77 -20.97 4.03
N LYS A 10 -7.44 -22.20 3.62
CA LYS A 10 -6.16 -22.84 3.98
C LYS A 10 -4.95 -22.14 3.34
N GLY A 11 -5.09 -21.67 2.11
CA GLY A 11 -4.07 -20.89 1.41
C GLY A 11 -3.82 -19.54 2.08
N ALA A 12 -4.87 -18.85 2.50
CA ALA A 12 -4.76 -17.59 3.25
C ALA A 12 -4.05 -17.80 4.60
N LYS A 13 -4.39 -18.86 5.34
CA LYS A 13 -3.74 -19.18 6.61
C LYS A 13 -2.24 -19.44 6.47
N LYS A 14 -1.84 -20.24 5.47
CA LYS A 14 -0.43 -20.55 5.19
C LYS A 14 0.35 -19.32 4.71
N LEU A 15 -0.32 -18.40 4.01
CA LEU A 15 0.27 -17.12 3.60
C LEU A 15 0.50 -16.22 4.83
N GLY A 16 -0.47 -16.09 5.73
CA GLY A 16 -0.30 -15.33 6.97
C GLY A 16 0.71 -15.94 7.96
N GLU A 17 0.91 -17.26 7.95
CA GLU A 17 2.02 -17.90 8.68
C GLU A 17 3.38 -17.53 8.09
N ARG A 18 3.49 -17.46 6.76
CA ARG A 18 4.73 -17.04 6.09
C ARG A 18 5.03 -15.57 6.32
N GLU A 19 4.03 -14.69 6.24
CA GLU A 19 4.19 -13.26 6.51
C GLU A 19 4.69 -13.01 7.94
N ARG A 20 4.16 -13.75 8.92
CA ARG A 20 4.66 -13.71 10.31
C ARG A 20 6.06 -14.29 10.45
N ALA A 21 6.36 -15.39 9.76
CA ALA A 21 7.67 -16.05 9.80
C ALA A 21 8.78 -15.27 9.08
N VAL A 22 8.43 -14.41 8.10
CA VAL A 22 9.37 -13.51 7.41
C VAL A 22 9.89 -12.41 8.34
N GLY A 23 9.30 -12.23 9.53
CA GLY A 23 9.92 -11.47 10.60
C GLY A 23 9.96 -9.98 10.33
N ILE A 24 8.79 -9.36 10.16
CA ILE A 24 8.65 -7.98 10.59
C ILE A 24 8.38 -8.07 12.08
N GLU A 25 9.44 -7.99 12.88
CA GLU A 25 9.27 -7.88 14.32
C GLU A 25 8.37 -6.67 14.60
N PRO A 26 7.29 -6.82 15.39
CA PRO A 26 6.38 -5.71 15.68
C PRO A 26 7.10 -4.52 16.35
N ASP A 27 8.27 -4.79 16.95
CA ASP A 27 9.15 -3.81 17.58
C ASP A 27 10.49 -3.63 16.83
N ASP A 28 10.54 -3.92 15.53
CA ASP A 28 11.76 -3.79 14.73
C ASP A 28 12.36 -2.38 14.87
N ALA A 29 13.49 -2.31 15.58
CA ALA A 29 14.21 -1.07 15.83
C ALA A 29 14.70 -0.42 14.53
N ALA A 30 15.00 -1.22 13.50
CA ALA A 30 15.37 -0.70 12.19
C ALA A 30 14.18 -0.05 11.47
N ALA A 31 12.99 -0.67 11.57
CA ALA A 31 11.77 -0.09 11.02
C ALA A 31 11.39 1.23 11.71
N ARG A 32 11.49 1.28 13.05
CA ARG A 32 11.30 2.53 13.82
C ARG A 32 12.29 3.61 13.41
N TRP A 33 13.56 3.25 13.28
CA TRP A 33 14.59 4.19 12.84
C TRP A 33 14.29 4.73 11.43
N LEU A 34 13.85 3.88 10.49
CA LEU A 34 13.46 4.34 9.15
C LEU A 34 12.22 5.25 9.18
N GLU A 35 11.23 4.97 10.03
CA GLU A 35 10.07 5.85 10.17
C GLU A 35 10.46 7.23 10.72
N GLU A 36 11.44 7.28 11.63
CA GLU A 36 11.95 8.53 12.22
C GLU A 36 12.91 9.28 11.29
N HIS A 37 13.72 8.58 10.49
CA HIS A 37 14.85 9.17 9.76
C HIS A 37 14.77 9.11 8.24
N ASP A 38 13.88 8.29 7.67
CA ASP A 38 13.66 8.17 6.23
C ASP A 38 12.23 8.66 5.87
N PRO A 39 12.02 9.99 5.83
CA PRO A 39 10.71 10.52 5.50
C PRO A 39 10.30 10.07 4.09
N PRO A 40 9.00 9.77 3.87
CA PRO A 40 8.54 9.32 2.57
C PRO A 40 8.88 10.36 1.50
N PRO A 41 9.25 9.91 0.28
CA PRO A 41 9.61 10.82 -0.79
C PRO A 41 8.43 11.73 -1.14
N THR A 42 8.75 12.95 -1.57
CA THR A 42 7.72 13.88 -2.01
C THR A 42 6.94 13.27 -3.18
N PRO A 43 5.60 13.34 -3.16
CA PRO A 43 4.81 12.79 -4.24
C PRO A 43 5.15 13.53 -5.53
N GLN A 44 5.43 12.77 -6.59
CA GLN A 44 5.72 13.36 -7.89
C GLN A 44 4.51 14.16 -8.38
N PRO A 45 4.74 15.33 -9.01
CA PRO A 45 3.67 16.10 -9.58
C PRO A 45 2.96 15.28 -10.66
N PRO A 46 1.63 15.45 -10.82
CA PRO A 46 0.90 14.73 -11.84
C PRO A 46 1.40 15.16 -13.22
N LYS A 47 1.56 14.19 -14.13
CA LYS A 47 2.00 14.42 -15.52
C LYS A 47 1.19 15.48 -16.27
N ALA A 48 -0.06 15.70 -15.88
CA ALA A 48 -0.92 16.76 -16.36
C ALA A 48 -1.94 17.13 -15.29
N ALA A 49 -2.44 18.38 -15.30
CA ALA A 49 -3.45 18.86 -14.36
C ALA A 49 -4.71 17.98 -14.33
N SER A 50 -5.14 17.47 -15.50
CA SER A 50 -6.30 16.57 -15.63
C SER A 50 -6.12 15.21 -14.94
N LYS A 51 -4.87 14.81 -14.68
CA LYS A 51 -4.51 13.56 -14.00
C LYS A 51 -4.30 13.73 -12.49
N SER A 52 -4.62 14.90 -11.94
CA SER A 52 -4.56 15.12 -10.49
C SER A 52 -5.62 14.27 -9.77
N LYS A 53 -5.17 13.52 -8.76
CA LYS A 53 -6.05 12.73 -7.87
C LYS A 53 -7.07 13.60 -7.15
N VAL A 54 -6.65 14.78 -6.71
CA VAL A 54 -7.50 15.76 -6.01
C VAL A 54 -8.65 16.20 -6.92
N LEU A 55 -8.33 16.54 -8.17
CA LEU A 55 -9.30 16.98 -9.16
C LEU A 55 -10.25 15.85 -9.58
N HIS A 56 -9.77 14.60 -9.64
CA HIS A 56 -10.62 13.43 -9.84
C HIS A 56 -11.59 13.22 -8.67
N GLN A 57 -11.11 13.25 -7.43
CA GLN A 57 -11.94 13.11 -6.23
C GLN A 57 -13.01 14.21 -6.14
N TRP A 58 -12.63 15.46 -6.40
CA TRP A 58 -13.56 16.59 -6.44
C TRP A 58 -14.67 16.39 -7.48
N ARG A 59 -14.34 15.88 -8.67
CA ARG A 59 -15.35 15.56 -9.70
C ARG A 59 -16.32 14.47 -9.27
N GLN A 60 -15.83 13.44 -8.59
CA GLN A 60 -16.68 12.36 -8.07
C GLN A 60 -17.65 12.85 -7.00
N GLN A 61 -17.24 13.79 -6.14
CA GLN A 61 -18.10 14.35 -5.09
C GLN A 61 -19.21 15.27 -5.63
N ARG A 62 -19.04 15.85 -6.83
CA ARG A 62 -20.01 16.80 -7.43
C ARG A 62 -20.87 16.19 -8.55
N GLY A 63 -20.57 14.96 -8.98
CA GLY A 63 -21.18 14.33 -10.14
C GLY A 63 -21.92 13.02 -9.83
N GLY A 64 -22.36 12.85 -8.59
CA GLY A 64 -23.36 11.84 -8.21
C GLY A 64 -24.76 12.41 -8.29
#